data_AF-A0A925MPX0-F1
#
_entry.id   AF-A0A925MPX0-F1
#
_cell.length_a   1.000
_cell.length_b   1.000
_cell.length_c   1.000
_cell.angle_alpha   90.00
_cell.angle_beta   90.00
_cell.angle_gamma   90.00
#
_symmetry.space_group_name_H-M   'P 1'
#
loop_
_entity.id
_entity.type
_entity.pdbx_description
1 polymer ?
#
loop_
_entity_poly.entity_id
_entity_poly.type
_entity_poly.pdbx_seq_one_letter_code
_entity_poly.pdbx_strand_id
1 'polypeptide(L)'
;MAAQLRPSRIERRQIDEREIRMNNDRRGISEVYRDARAATNHIDLNHKDIISFVRKFKDIVKTDELHVQSIPSFPYIPAYLAIVKDLLDFADITGVGIIITTIISIIATCALFVWAWGKTSFKAWREKIIRWLIISAIIELIPAIKFIPSTLILVLLIHYRETKAIKLANLLIEYLKKGGVLDDIV
;
A
#
# COMPACT_ATOMS: atom_id res chain seq x y z
N MET A 1 -1.18 -8.47 55.35
CA MET A 1 0.21 -8.77 54.95
C MET A 1 0.17 -9.85 53.88
N ALA A 2 0.45 -9.51 52.62
CA ALA A 2 0.46 -10.48 51.53
C ALA A 2 1.85 -11.11 51.42
N ALA A 3 1.93 -12.42 51.60
CA ALA A 3 3.16 -13.17 51.40
C ALA A 3 3.49 -13.25 49.90
N GLN A 4 4.60 -12.63 49.48
CA GLN A 4 5.10 -12.79 48.11
C GLN A 4 5.57 -14.22 47.90
N LEU A 5 4.83 -14.97 47.08
CA LEU A 5 5.21 -16.29 46.63
C LEU A 5 6.48 -16.19 45.78
N ARG A 6 7.54 -16.88 46.22
CA ARG A 6 8.79 -16.95 45.46
C ARG A 6 8.56 -17.79 44.20
N PRO A 7 9.04 -17.34 43.02
CA PRO A 7 8.90 -18.10 41.79
C PRO A 7 9.61 -19.44 41.90
N SER A 8 8.98 -20.45 41.33
CA SER A 8 9.44 -21.83 41.32
C SER A 8 10.77 -21.95 40.55
N ARG A 9 11.55 -23.01 40.82
CA ARG A 9 12.82 -23.25 40.10
C ARG A 9 12.62 -23.36 38.58
N ILE A 10 11.45 -23.81 38.13
CA ILE A 10 11.12 -23.96 36.71
C ILE A 10 10.89 -22.60 36.06
N GLU A 11 10.16 -21.70 36.73
CA GLU A 11 9.93 -20.33 36.23
C GLU A 11 11.24 -19.54 36.11
N ARG A 12 12.17 -19.69 37.07
CA ARG A 12 13.47 -19.02 36.97
C ARG A 12 14.26 -19.44 35.74
N ARG A 13 14.27 -20.74 35.41
CA ARG A 13 14.94 -21.22 34.19
C ARG A 13 14.31 -20.68 32.92
N GLN A 14 12.98 -20.57 32.86
CA GLN A 14 12.32 -20.00 31.69
C GLN A 14 12.58 -18.50 31.52
N ILE A 15 12.74 -17.78 32.62
CA ILE A 15 13.11 -16.35 32.60
C ILE A 15 14.54 -16.19 32.04
N ASP A 16 15.50 -16.98 32.56
CA ASP A 16 16.90 -16.93 32.10
C ASP A 16 17.02 -17.28 30.61
N GLU A 17 16.32 -18.32 30.13
CA GLU A 17 16.35 -18.71 28.71
C GLU A 17 15.73 -17.64 27.79
N ARG A 18 14.66 -16.97 28.22
CA ARG A 18 14.08 -15.84 27.48
C ARG A 18 15.04 -14.66 27.43
N GLU A 19 15.73 -14.38 28.52
CA GLU A 19 16.67 -13.27 28.61
C GLU A 19 17.90 -13.50 27.72
N ILE A 20 18.44 -14.73 27.69
CA ILE A 20 19.54 -15.11 26.80
C ILE A 20 19.15 -14.97 25.32
N ARG A 21 17.95 -15.41 24.93
CA ARG A 21 17.47 -15.26 23.53
C ARG A 21 17.33 -13.80 23.14
N MET A 22 16.73 -12.98 24.01
CA MET A 22 16.59 -11.53 23.76
C MET A 22 17.94 -10.82 23.65
N ASN A 23 18.95 -11.26 24.40
CA ASN A 23 20.28 -10.65 24.36
C ASN A 23 21.07 -11.05 23.11
N ASN A 24 20.88 -12.28 22.61
CA ASN A 24 21.54 -12.75 21.39
C ASN A 24 20.95 -12.09 20.13
N ASP A 25 19.62 -11.91 20.07
CA ASP A 25 18.97 -11.19 18.97
C ASP A 25 19.39 -9.70 18.93
N ARG A 26 19.56 -9.06 20.09
CA ARG A 26 20.03 -7.67 20.17
C ARG A 26 21.46 -7.50 19.65
N ARG A 27 22.36 -8.46 19.89
CA ARG A 27 23.73 -8.41 19.37
C ARG A 27 23.76 -8.46 17.84
N GLY A 28 23.00 -9.38 17.23
CA GLY A 28 22.91 -9.49 15.77
C GLY A 28 22.34 -8.23 15.10
N ILE A 29 21.35 -7.60 15.71
CA ILE A 29 20.76 -6.35 15.19
C ILE A 29 21.76 -5.18 15.29
N SER A 30 22.50 -5.07 16.40
CA SER A 30 23.47 -3.98 16.61
C SER A 30 24.68 -4.03 15.66
N GLU A 31 25.14 -5.24 15.28
CA GLU A 31 26.21 -5.40 14.29
C GLU A 31 25.73 -5.00 12.88
N VAL A 32 24.50 -5.39 12.50
CA VAL A 32 23.89 -5.00 11.23
C VAL A 32 23.78 -3.47 11.10
N TYR A 33 23.47 -2.77 12.20
CA TYR A 33 23.42 -1.31 12.20
C TYR A 33 24.79 -0.64 12.15
N ARG A 34 25.79 -1.22 12.82
CA ARG A 34 27.16 -0.71 12.76
C ARG A 34 27.72 -0.81 11.34
N ASP A 35 27.46 -1.90 10.65
CA ASP A 35 27.87 -2.09 9.26
C ASP A 35 27.10 -1.17 8.29
N ALA A 36 25.80 -0.99 8.51
CA ALA A 36 24.99 -0.05 7.72
C ALA A 36 25.43 1.41 7.92
N ARG A 37 25.82 1.79 9.15
CA ARG A 37 26.30 3.14 9.49
C ARG A 37 27.71 3.42 8.95
N ALA A 38 28.58 2.40 8.97
CA ALA A 38 29.89 2.47 8.33
C ALA A 38 29.77 2.62 6.80
N ALA A 39 28.78 1.98 6.17
CA ALA A 39 28.50 2.12 4.74
C ALA A 39 27.89 3.49 4.38
N THR A 40 27.18 4.15 5.29
CA THR A 40 26.55 5.47 5.04
C THR A 40 27.53 6.65 5.15
N ASN A 41 28.61 6.52 5.90
CA ASN A 41 29.63 7.57 6.04
C ASN A 41 30.63 7.64 4.87
N HIS A 42 30.55 6.71 3.90
CA HIS A 42 31.41 6.66 2.71
C HIS A 42 30.62 6.62 1.39
N ILE A 43 29.47 7.31 1.31
CA ILE A 43 28.56 7.23 0.14
C ILE A 43 29.17 7.91 -1.10
N ASP A 44 30.05 7.17 -1.76
CA ASP A 44 30.04 6.98 -3.20
C ASP A 44 29.25 5.67 -3.40
N LEU A 45 27.90 5.76 -3.40
CA LEU A 45 27.03 4.58 -3.45
C LEU A 45 27.23 3.88 -4.79
N ASN A 46 28.09 2.88 -4.80
CA ASN A 46 28.32 2.04 -5.95
C ASN A 46 26.99 1.37 -6.33
N HIS A 47 26.65 1.40 -7.62
CA HIS A 47 25.35 0.94 -8.12
C HIS A 47 25.00 -0.50 -7.67
N LYS A 48 26.03 -1.33 -7.43
CA LYS A 48 25.90 -2.69 -6.90
C LYS A 48 25.32 -2.76 -5.48
N ASP A 49 25.63 -1.79 -4.61
CA ASP A 49 25.14 -1.75 -3.23
C ASP A 49 23.68 -1.32 -3.17
N ILE A 50 23.27 -0.42 -4.06
CA ILE A 50 21.85 -0.07 -4.24
C ILE A 50 21.06 -1.29 -4.72
N ILE A 51 21.58 -2.05 -5.69
CA ILE A 51 20.90 -3.24 -6.21
C ILE A 51 20.82 -4.35 -5.16
N SER A 52 21.89 -4.58 -4.38
CA SER A 52 21.90 -5.59 -3.33
C SER A 52 20.95 -5.21 -2.20
N PHE A 53 20.90 -3.93 -1.82
CA PHE A 53 19.94 -3.37 -0.88
C PHE A 53 18.50 -3.56 -1.35
N VAL A 54 18.19 -3.19 -2.61
CA VAL A 54 16.84 -3.36 -3.18
C VAL A 54 16.43 -4.83 -3.20
N ARG A 55 17.35 -5.75 -3.51
CA ARG A 55 17.07 -7.19 -3.52
C ARG A 55 16.79 -7.71 -2.12
N LYS A 56 17.64 -7.37 -1.14
CA LYS A 56 17.47 -7.74 0.26
C LYS A 56 16.20 -7.16 0.85
N PHE A 57 15.88 -5.89 0.53
CA PHE A 57 14.64 -5.23 0.91
C PHE A 57 13.43 -5.98 0.34
N LYS A 58 13.45 -6.35 -0.94
CA LYS A 58 12.39 -7.11 -1.60
C LYS A 58 12.14 -8.47 -0.92
N ASP A 59 13.19 -9.15 -0.50
CA ASP A 59 13.07 -10.43 0.20
C ASP A 59 12.47 -10.24 1.60
N ILE A 60 12.84 -9.18 2.32
CA ILE A 60 12.30 -8.91 3.65
C ILE A 60 10.84 -8.44 3.60
N VAL A 61 10.46 -7.65 2.59
CA VAL A 61 9.04 -7.30 2.30
C VAL A 61 8.19 -8.56 2.11
N LYS A 62 8.80 -9.67 1.69
CA LYS A 62 8.11 -10.93 1.42
C LYS A 62 7.89 -11.77 2.69
N THR A 63 8.69 -11.58 3.73
CA THR A 63 8.70 -12.41 4.96
C THR A 63 8.10 -11.76 6.20
N ASP A 64 8.08 -10.43 6.32
CA ASP A 64 7.58 -9.81 7.55
C ASP A 64 6.06 -9.56 7.54
N GLU A 65 5.36 -10.17 8.51
CA GLU A 65 4.04 -9.77 8.98
C GLU A 65 4.16 -8.45 9.75
N LEU A 66 4.28 -7.33 9.03
CA LEU A 66 4.39 -6.01 9.65
C LEU A 66 3.19 -5.67 10.54
N HIS A 67 3.45 -5.11 11.72
CA HIS A 67 2.45 -4.44 12.53
C HIS A 67 1.81 -3.30 11.71
N VAL A 68 0.58 -3.58 11.27
CA VAL A 68 -0.14 -2.86 10.24
C VAL A 68 -0.53 -1.48 10.72
N GLN A 69 0.17 -0.43 10.28
CA GLN A 69 -0.43 0.91 10.18
C GLN A 69 -1.74 0.76 9.39
N SER A 70 -2.82 1.37 9.92
CA SER A 70 -4.20 1.14 9.49
C SER A 70 -4.32 1.06 7.96
N ILE A 71 -4.75 -0.10 7.48
CA ILE A 71 -5.07 -0.33 6.07
C ILE A 71 -6.00 0.81 5.63
N PRO A 72 -5.72 1.50 4.51
CA PRO A 72 -6.60 2.55 4.02
C PRO A 72 -8.02 1.99 3.93
N SER A 73 -8.98 2.69 4.53
CA SER A 73 -10.38 2.30 4.43
C SER A 73 -10.77 2.20 2.96
N PHE A 74 -11.53 1.15 2.62
CA PHE A 74 -12.00 0.95 1.26
C PHE A 74 -12.82 2.17 0.79
N PRO A 75 -12.62 2.67 -0.44
CA PRO A 75 -13.33 3.84 -0.94
C PRO A 75 -14.77 3.48 -1.32
N TYR A 76 -15.64 3.29 -0.32
CA TYR A 76 -17.03 2.87 -0.52
C TYR A 76 -17.81 3.84 -1.42
N ILE A 77 -17.67 5.16 -1.21
CA ILE A 77 -18.41 6.16 -2.00
C ILE A 77 -18.04 6.08 -3.50
N PRO A 78 -16.75 6.15 -3.90
CA PRO A 78 -16.35 5.93 -5.30
C PRO A 78 -16.76 4.56 -5.85
N ALA A 79 -16.69 3.50 -5.05
CA ALA A 79 -17.08 2.17 -5.50
C ALA A 79 -18.59 2.08 -5.79
N TYR A 80 -19.44 2.64 -4.91
CA TYR A 80 -20.88 2.71 -5.16
C TYR A 80 -21.21 3.55 -6.37
N LEU A 81 -20.55 4.71 -6.54
CA LEU A 81 -20.73 5.54 -7.74
C LEU A 81 -20.34 4.79 -9.02
N ALA A 82 -19.26 4.03 -9.01
CA ALA A 82 -18.84 3.20 -10.14
C ALA A 82 -19.87 2.10 -10.44
N ILE A 83 -20.36 1.40 -9.43
CA ILE A 83 -21.41 0.37 -9.60
C ILE A 83 -22.68 0.99 -10.20
N VAL A 84 -23.15 2.12 -9.65
CA VAL A 84 -24.33 2.82 -10.15
C VAL A 84 -24.12 3.26 -11.60
N LYS A 85 -22.95 3.81 -11.94
CA LYS A 85 -22.59 4.19 -13.31
C LYS A 85 -22.65 2.99 -14.25
N ASP A 86 -21.96 1.90 -13.91
CA ASP A 86 -21.92 0.70 -14.74
C ASP A 86 -23.32 0.07 -14.93
N LEU A 87 -24.20 0.17 -13.92
CA LEU A 87 -25.62 -0.24 -14.04
C LEU A 87 -26.44 0.69 -14.94
N LEU A 88 -26.20 2.00 -14.89
CA LEU A 88 -26.87 2.97 -15.75
C LEU A 88 -26.49 2.77 -17.22
N ASP A 89 -25.22 2.53 -17.51
CA ASP A 89 -24.78 2.23 -18.89
C ASP A 89 -25.39 0.93 -19.43
N PHE A 90 -25.72 -0.02 -18.54
CA PHE A 90 -26.44 -1.24 -18.91
C PHE A 90 -27.94 -0.97 -19.20
N ALA A 91 -28.53 0.02 -18.53
CA ALA A 91 -29.93 0.41 -18.69
C ALA A 91 -30.19 1.26 -19.96
N ASP A 92 -29.14 1.73 -20.64
CA ASP A 92 -29.17 2.55 -21.88
C ASP A 92 -29.81 1.89 -23.10
N ILE A 93 -30.38 0.69 -22.96
CA ILE A 93 -31.07 -0.03 -24.03
C ILE A 93 -32.41 0.67 -24.41
N THR A 94 -32.92 1.59 -23.57
CA THR A 94 -34.20 2.29 -23.81
C THR A 94 -34.00 3.73 -24.31
N GLY A 95 -34.51 4.04 -25.51
CA GLY A 95 -34.15 5.25 -26.29
C GLY A 95 -34.39 6.63 -25.64
N VAL A 96 -35.33 6.76 -24.69
CA VAL A 96 -35.58 8.03 -23.96
C VAL A 96 -34.69 8.13 -22.70
N GLY A 97 -34.21 7.00 -22.17
CA GLY A 97 -33.28 6.98 -21.05
C GLY A 97 -31.90 7.54 -21.41
N ILE A 98 -31.47 7.35 -22.67
CA ILE A 98 -30.11 7.62 -23.16
C ILE A 98 -29.60 9.02 -22.82
N ILE A 99 -30.42 10.07 -22.96
CA ILE A 99 -29.94 11.45 -22.73
C ILE A 99 -29.65 11.68 -21.23
N ILE A 100 -30.58 11.24 -20.37
CA ILE A 100 -30.47 11.45 -18.91
C ILE A 100 -29.32 10.61 -18.35
N THR A 101 -29.25 9.33 -18.74
CA THR A 101 -28.20 8.41 -18.33
C THR A 101 -26.83 8.85 -18.84
N THR A 102 -26.71 9.35 -20.07
CA THR A 102 -25.45 9.90 -20.62
C THR A 102 -24.97 11.08 -19.76
N ILE A 103 -25.87 12.01 -19.40
CA ILE A 103 -25.50 13.16 -18.55
C ILE A 103 -25.01 12.68 -17.18
N ILE A 104 -25.74 11.75 -16.53
CA ILE A 104 -25.35 11.20 -15.23
C ILE A 104 -24.02 10.44 -15.33
N SER A 105 -23.82 9.67 -16.40
CA SER A 105 -22.61 8.89 -16.66
C SER A 105 -21.38 9.78 -16.84
N ILE A 106 -21.53 10.92 -17.55
CA ILE A 106 -20.48 11.95 -17.66
C ILE A 106 -20.15 12.55 -16.29
N ILE A 107 -21.16 12.95 -15.51
CA ILE A 107 -20.95 13.53 -14.17
C ILE A 107 -20.24 12.54 -13.24
N ALA A 108 -20.68 11.28 -13.21
CA ALA A 108 -20.07 10.23 -12.42
C ALA A 108 -18.61 9.99 -12.83
N THR A 109 -18.34 9.95 -14.14
CA THR A 109 -16.99 9.78 -14.68
C THR A 109 -16.08 10.95 -14.29
N CYS A 110 -16.56 12.19 -14.38
CA CYS A 110 -15.82 13.36 -13.92
C CYS A 110 -15.52 13.31 -12.41
N ALA A 111 -16.51 12.94 -11.58
CA ALA A 111 -16.32 12.83 -10.14
C ALA A 111 -15.27 11.75 -9.77
N LEU A 112 -15.35 10.57 -10.41
CA LEU A 112 -14.37 9.49 -10.25
C LEU A 112 -12.98 9.91 -10.73
N PHE A 113 -12.90 10.69 -11.81
CA PHE A 113 -11.63 11.22 -12.31
C PHE A 113 -10.97 12.17 -11.32
N VAL A 114 -11.73 13.14 -10.79
CA VAL A 114 -11.23 14.08 -9.77
C VAL A 114 -10.76 13.33 -8.52
N TRP A 115 -11.53 12.34 -8.07
CA TRP A 115 -11.14 11.48 -6.95
C TRP A 115 -9.84 10.72 -7.23
N ALA A 116 -9.75 10.05 -8.38
CA ALA A 116 -8.57 9.31 -8.82
C ALA A 116 -7.32 10.20 -8.91
N TRP A 117 -7.50 11.44 -9.39
CA TRP A 117 -6.44 12.43 -9.53
C TRP A 117 -5.87 12.84 -8.18
N GLY A 118 -6.75 13.08 -7.19
CA GLY A 118 -6.36 13.42 -5.82
C GLY A 118 -5.59 12.30 -5.13
N LYS A 119 -5.89 11.04 -5.45
CA LYS A 119 -5.22 9.87 -4.86
C LYS A 119 -3.89 9.47 -5.51
N THR A 120 -3.60 9.97 -6.72
CA THR A 120 -2.38 9.59 -7.43
C THR A 120 -1.32 10.70 -7.40
N SER A 121 -0.37 10.59 -6.46
CA SER A 121 0.75 11.54 -6.34
C SER A 121 1.88 11.32 -7.36
N PHE A 122 1.93 10.16 -8.03
CA PHE A 122 3.02 9.84 -8.97
C PHE A 122 2.65 10.13 -10.42
N LYS A 123 3.44 10.98 -11.09
CA LYS A 123 3.30 11.36 -12.50
C LYS A 123 3.18 10.16 -13.45
N ALA A 124 4.05 9.17 -13.32
CA ALA A 124 4.05 7.96 -14.16
C ALA A 124 2.74 7.16 -14.08
N TRP A 125 2.02 7.23 -12.96
CA TRP A 125 0.73 6.55 -12.82
C TRP A 125 -0.43 7.39 -13.29
N ARG A 126 -0.33 8.72 -13.22
CA ARG A 126 -1.33 9.61 -13.85
C ARG A 126 -1.39 9.35 -15.35
N GLU A 127 -0.23 9.22 -16.01
CA GLU A 127 -0.15 8.86 -17.42
C GLU A 127 -0.80 7.51 -17.72
N LYS A 128 -0.59 6.50 -16.86
CA LYS A 128 -1.26 5.20 -17.00
C LYS A 128 -2.78 5.29 -16.83
N ILE A 129 -3.26 6.03 -15.82
CA ILE A 129 -4.70 6.22 -15.58
C ILE A 129 -5.35 6.96 -16.77
N ILE A 130 -4.73 8.04 -17.26
CA ILE A 130 -5.21 8.77 -18.44
C ILE A 130 -5.28 7.84 -19.65
N ARG A 131 -4.22 7.07 -19.92
CA ARG A 131 -4.21 6.10 -21.01
C ARG A 131 -5.33 5.06 -20.85
N TRP A 132 -5.58 4.60 -19.63
CA TRP A 132 -6.64 3.65 -19.33
C TRP A 132 -8.04 4.24 -19.56
N LEU A 133 -8.26 5.50 -19.18
CA LEU A 133 -9.50 6.24 -19.42
C LEU A 133 -9.76 6.45 -20.91
N ILE A 134 -8.72 6.76 -21.69
CA ILE A 134 -8.84 6.87 -23.15
C ILE A 134 -9.21 5.52 -23.75
N ILE A 135 -8.56 4.43 -23.31
CA ILE A 135 -8.88 3.08 -23.79
C ILE A 135 -10.32 2.69 -23.40
N SER A 136 -10.75 2.96 -22.17
CA SER A 136 -12.12 2.67 -21.73
C SER A 136 -13.15 3.46 -22.53
N ALA A 137 -12.90 4.75 -22.79
CA ALA A 137 -13.77 5.57 -23.63
C ALA A 137 -13.86 5.04 -25.09
N ILE A 138 -12.76 4.53 -25.64
CA ILE A 138 -12.76 3.89 -26.97
C ILE A 138 -13.53 2.56 -26.95
N ILE A 139 -13.38 1.76 -25.89
CA ILE A 139 -14.11 0.49 -25.72
C ILE A 139 -15.62 0.74 -25.57
N GLU A 140 -16.00 1.79 -24.86
CA GLU A 140 -17.39 2.18 -24.58
C GLU A 140 -18.15 2.65 -25.83
N LEU A 141 -17.43 3.13 -26.86
CA LEU A 141 -17.98 3.40 -28.19
C LEU A 141 -18.42 2.13 -28.94
N ILE A 142 -17.93 0.95 -28.55
CA ILE A 142 -18.31 -0.32 -29.16
C ILE A 142 -19.45 -0.94 -28.32
N PRO A 143 -20.71 -0.91 -28.79
CA PRO A 143 -21.86 -1.38 -28.03
C PRO A 143 -21.73 -2.86 -27.58
N ALA A 144 -21.02 -3.69 -28.36
CA ALA A 144 -20.78 -5.09 -28.02
C ALA A 144 -19.87 -5.31 -26.78
N ILE A 145 -19.08 -4.30 -26.37
CA ILE A 145 -18.11 -4.42 -25.28
C ILE A 145 -18.58 -3.65 -24.02
N LYS A 146 -19.77 -3.04 -24.05
CA LYS A 146 -20.36 -2.31 -22.90
C LYS A 146 -20.62 -3.14 -21.65
N PHE A 147 -20.44 -4.46 -21.71
CA PHE A 147 -20.62 -5.35 -20.55
C PHE A 147 -19.49 -5.27 -19.52
N ILE A 148 -18.37 -4.62 -19.84
CA ILE A 148 -17.22 -4.56 -18.93
C ILE A 148 -17.40 -3.40 -17.94
N PRO A 149 -17.47 -3.65 -16.62
CA PRO A 149 -17.60 -2.62 -15.58
C PRO A 149 -16.28 -1.86 -15.39
N SER A 150 -15.91 -1.07 -16.39
CA SER A 150 -14.61 -0.44 -16.52
C SER A 150 -14.35 0.58 -15.41
N THR A 151 -15.39 1.27 -14.93
CA THR A 151 -15.26 2.26 -13.86
C THR A 151 -15.01 1.59 -12.52
N LEU A 152 -15.68 0.46 -12.24
CA LEU A 152 -15.41 -0.33 -11.04
C LEU A 152 -13.98 -0.88 -11.04
N ILE A 153 -13.50 -1.39 -12.17
CA ILE A 153 -12.12 -1.88 -12.32
C ILE A 153 -11.12 -0.76 -12.03
N LEU A 154 -11.37 0.46 -12.49
CA LEU A 154 -10.52 1.61 -12.24
C LEU A 154 -10.42 1.93 -10.74
N VAL A 155 -11.56 1.98 -10.03
CA VAL A 155 -11.60 2.24 -8.58
C VAL A 155 -10.83 1.16 -7.81
N LEU A 156 -11.01 -0.10 -8.17
CA LEU A 156 -10.30 -1.22 -7.55
C LEU A 156 -8.78 -1.15 -7.78
N LEU A 157 -8.34 -0.81 -9.00
CA LEU A 157 -6.92 -0.67 -9.33
C LEU A 157 -6.26 0.46 -8.52
N ILE A 158 -6.94 1.60 -8.38
CA ILE A 158 -6.45 2.74 -7.60
C ILE A 158 -6.33 2.36 -6.13
N HIS A 159 -7.37 1.75 -5.56
CA HIS A 159 -7.36 1.33 -4.16
C HIS A 159 -6.26 0.28 -3.88
N TYR A 160 -6.15 -0.75 -4.73
CA TYR A 160 -5.12 -1.77 -4.59
C TYR A 160 -3.70 -1.18 -4.58
N ARG A 161 -3.48 -0.15 -5.41
CA ARG A 161 -2.21 0.55 -5.47
C ARG A 161 -1.94 1.40 -4.22
N GLU A 162 -2.95 2.10 -3.70
CA GLU A 162 -2.80 2.84 -2.43
C GLU A 162 -2.38 1.90 -1.31
N THR A 163 -3.03 0.75 -1.18
CA THR A 163 -2.69 -0.26 -0.17
C THR A 163 -1.26 -0.76 -0.33
N LYS A 164 -0.76 -0.93 -1.55
CA LYS A 164 0.66 -1.28 -1.80
C LYS A 164 1.62 -0.16 -1.45
N ALA A 165 1.31 1.08 -1.83
CA ALA A 165 2.16 2.24 -1.56
C ALA A 165 2.29 2.50 -0.06
N ILE A 166 1.19 2.37 0.68
CA ILE A 166 1.17 2.49 2.14
C ILE A 166 2.00 1.38 2.78
N LYS A 167 1.87 0.13 2.33
CA LYS A 167 2.73 -0.98 2.80
C LYS A 167 4.21 -0.67 2.63
N LEU A 168 4.62 -0.16 1.47
CA LEU A 168 6.01 0.22 1.19
C LEU A 168 6.50 1.39 2.05
N ALA A 169 5.67 2.41 2.25
CA ALA A 169 6.01 3.54 3.10
C ALA A 169 6.19 3.13 4.57
N ASN A 170 5.31 2.27 5.08
CA ASN A 170 5.37 1.76 6.46
C ASN A 170 6.62 0.91 6.69
N LEU A 171 6.93 0.04 5.73
CA LEU A 171 8.20 -0.69 5.70
C LEU A 171 9.38 0.27 5.79
N LEU A 172 9.44 1.27 4.91
CA LEU A 172 10.54 2.23 4.90
C LEU A 172 10.69 2.96 6.24
N ILE A 173 9.59 3.43 6.83
CA ILE A 173 9.59 4.10 8.14
C ILE A 173 10.08 3.16 9.24
N GLU A 174 9.61 1.90 9.26
CA GLU A 174 10.06 0.92 10.25
C GLU A 174 11.56 0.63 10.12
N TYR A 175 12.07 0.53 8.89
CA TYR A 175 13.49 0.38 8.63
C TYR A 175 14.32 1.55 9.13
N LEU A 176 13.87 2.79 8.86
CA LEU A 176 14.53 4.01 9.33
C LEU A 176 14.50 4.11 10.86
N LYS A 177 13.41 3.66 11.49
CA LYS A 177 13.26 3.64 12.95
C LYS A 177 14.17 2.61 13.60
N LYS A 178 14.15 1.35 13.14
CA LYS A 178 15.09 0.35 13.64
C LYS A 178 16.55 0.79 13.38
N GLY A 179 16.76 1.53 12.30
CA GLY A 179 17.98 2.27 11.92
C GLY A 179 18.56 3.24 12.94
N GLY A 180 17.78 3.66 13.94
CA GLY A 180 18.12 4.80 14.79
C GLY A 180 18.15 6.13 14.04
N VAL A 181 17.84 6.16 12.74
CA VAL A 181 17.84 7.40 11.93
C VAL A 181 16.70 8.32 12.33
N LEU A 182 15.55 7.73 12.70
CA LEU A 182 14.38 8.47 13.16
C LEU A 182 14.38 8.75 14.67
N ASP A 183 15.23 8.09 15.46
CA ASP A 183 15.33 8.34 16.90
C ASP A 183 16.06 9.66 17.20
N ASP A 184 16.84 10.19 16.25
CA ASP A 184 17.53 11.48 16.38
C ASP A 184 16.64 12.69 15.98
N ILE A 185 15.44 12.46 15.45
CA ILE A 185 14.57 13.51 14.85
C ILE A 185 13.33 13.84 15.73
N VAL A 186 13.01 12.98 16.70
CA VAL A 186 11.88 13.15 17.64
C VAL A 186 12.40 13.38 19.06
#